data_AF-A0A2G2QE60-F1
#
_entry.id   AF-A0A2G2QE60-F1
#
_cell.length_a   1.000
_cell.length_b   1.000
_cell.length_c   1.000
_cell.angle_alpha   90.00
_cell.angle_beta   90.00
_cell.angle_gamma   90.00
#
_symmetry.space_group_name_H-M   'P 1'
#
loop_
_entity.id
_entity.type
_entity.pdbx_description
1 polymer ?
#
loop_
_entity_poly.entity_id
_entity_poly.type
_entity_poly.pdbx_seq_one_letter_code
_entity_poly.pdbx_strand_id
1 'polypeptide(L)'
;MSMTVVVTEAVPHRLRGRLGVWMIQVRSGVYIGNISKKIREMMWEQCETLIEDGNIVMAWATNTESGFDFQTLGSNRRIPVDLDGLRLVSFIPSEDESAF
;
A
#
# COMPACT_ATOMS: atom_id res chain seq x y z
N MET A 1 -13.27 -13.49 -0.13
CA MET A 1 -13.06 -12.06 -0.45
C MET A 1 -12.69 -11.36 0.84
N SER A 2 -11.82 -10.35 0.79
CA SER A 2 -11.38 -9.58 1.97
C SER A 2 -11.42 -8.09 1.68
N MET A 3 -11.75 -7.29 2.70
CA MET A 3 -11.61 -5.84 2.63
C MET A 3 -10.15 -5.49 2.33
N THR A 4 -9.93 -4.61 1.36
CA THR A 4 -8.61 -4.15 0.92
C THR A 4 -8.63 -2.62 0.84
N VAL A 5 -7.56 -2.01 1.31
CA VAL A 5 -7.29 -0.57 1.24
C VAL A 5 -5.99 -0.38 0.47
N VAL A 6 -5.99 0.53 -0.49
CA VAL A 6 -4.79 0.96 -1.22
C VAL A 6 -4.60 2.45 -0.99
N VAL A 7 -3.41 2.83 -0.52
CA VAL A 7 -2.98 4.22 -0.35
C VAL A 7 -1.88 4.50 -1.37
N THR A 8 -1.99 5.60 -2.10
CA THR A 8 -1.01 6.02 -3.10
C THR A 8 -0.57 7.46 -2.90
N GLU A 9 0.71 7.71 -3.11
CA GLU A 9 1.32 9.04 -3.03
C GLU A 9 2.21 9.25 -4.26
N ALA A 10 2.17 10.45 -4.83
CA ALA A 10 2.95 10.83 -6.02
C ALA A 10 2.84 9.89 -7.24
N VAL A 11 1.79 9.05 -7.32
CA VAL A 11 1.63 8.11 -8.44
C VAL A 11 1.06 8.77 -9.72
N PRO A 12 1.44 8.26 -10.91
CA PRO A 12 0.94 8.73 -12.21
C PRO A 12 -0.59 8.64 -12.35
N HIS A 13 -1.18 9.54 -13.14
CA HIS A 13 -2.64 9.56 -13.36
C HIS A 13 -3.18 8.25 -13.95
N ARG A 14 -2.39 7.59 -14.81
CA ARG A 14 -2.71 6.28 -15.39
C ARG A 14 -2.94 5.19 -14.34
N LEU A 15 -2.15 5.19 -13.26
CA LEU A 15 -2.32 4.23 -12.17
C LEU A 15 -3.56 4.55 -11.33
N ARG A 16 -3.86 5.83 -11.11
CA ARG A 16 -5.09 6.24 -10.39
C ARG A 16 -6.34 5.76 -11.11
N GLY A 17 -6.40 5.96 -12.43
CA GLY A 17 -7.51 5.48 -13.26
C GLY A 17 -7.62 3.95 -13.26
N ARG A 18 -6.48 3.25 -13.31
CA ARG A 18 -6.41 1.79 -13.25
C ARG A 18 -6.97 1.23 -11.94
N LEU A 19 -6.61 1.81 -10.78
CA LEU A 19 -7.15 1.40 -9.48
C LEU A 19 -8.67 1.63 -9.37
N GLY A 20 -9.16 2.71 -9.99
CA GLY A 20 -10.59 3.04 -10.04
C GLY A 20 -11.46 2.01 -10.78
N VAL A 21 -10.87 1.09 -11.55
CA VAL A 21 -11.62 -0.01 -12.19
C VAL A 21 -12.15 -1.01 -11.16
N TRP A 22 -11.44 -1.22 -10.06
CA TRP A 22 -11.77 -2.24 -9.04
C TRP A 22 -12.17 -1.66 -7.69
N MET A 23 -11.73 -0.45 -7.37
CA MET A 23 -11.85 0.13 -6.04
C MET A 23 -12.50 1.51 -6.08
N ILE A 24 -13.18 1.87 -5.00
CA ILE A 24 -13.77 3.19 -4.83
C ILE A 24 -12.73 4.11 -4.20
N GLN A 25 -12.45 5.25 -4.83
CA GLN A 25 -11.59 6.28 -4.27
C GLN A 25 -12.38 7.15 -3.29
N VAL A 26 -12.14 7.01 -1.98
CA VAL A 26 -12.85 7.76 -0.93
C VAL A 26 -12.17 9.08 -0.58
N ARG A 27 -10.86 9.17 -0.82
CA ARG A 27 -10.03 10.38 -0.70
C ARG A 27 -8.92 10.36 -1.75
N SER A 28 -8.27 11.50 -1.97
CA SER A 28 -7.08 11.56 -2.85
C SER A 28 -6.07 10.51 -2.40
N GLY A 29 -5.68 9.62 -3.31
CA GLY A 29 -4.77 8.52 -3.04
C GLY A 29 -5.34 7.36 -2.21
N VAL A 30 -6.57 7.42 -1.67
CA VAL A 30 -7.11 6.36 -0.79
C VAL A 30 -8.27 5.63 -1.47
N TYR A 31 -8.08 4.32 -1.68
CA TYR A 31 -9.00 3.43 -2.36
C TYR A 31 -9.45 2.31 -1.42
N ILE A 32 -10.73 1.95 -1.47
CA ILE A 32 -11.31 0.87 -0.67
C ILE A 32 -12.09 -0.08 -1.58
N GLY A 33 -11.99 -1.38 -1.30
CA GLY A 33 -12.75 -2.42 -2.00
C GLY A 33 -12.83 -3.73 -1.20
N ASN A 34 -13.64 -4.67 -1.66
CA ASN A 34 -13.68 -6.03 -1.13
C ASN A 34 -13.40 -7.00 -2.29
N ILE A 35 -12.18 -7.54 -2.34
CA ILE A 35 -11.68 -8.28 -3.50
C ILE A 35 -11.11 -9.65 -3.10
N SER A 36 -10.99 -10.55 -4.06
CA SER A 36 -10.35 -11.86 -3.85
C SER A 36 -8.83 -11.72 -3.82
N LYS A 37 -8.13 -12.74 -3.27
CA LYS A 37 -6.66 -12.82 -3.31
C LYS A 37 -6.12 -12.71 -4.73
N LYS A 38 -6.74 -13.41 -5.69
CA LYS A 38 -6.37 -13.36 -7.12
C LYS A 38 -6.44 -11.95 -7.71
N ILE A 39 -7.53 -11.22 -7.44
CA ILE A 39 -7.67 -9.83 -7.95
C ILE A 39 -6.64 -8.92 -7.27
N ARG A 40 -6.38 -9.13 -5.98
CA ARG A 40 -5.37 -8.38 -5.23
C ARG A 40 -3.95 -8.59 -5.77
N GLU A 41 -3.55 -9.82 -6.06
CA GLU A 41 -2.26 -10.16 -6.68
C GLU A 41 -2.13 -9.52 -8.07
N MET A 42 -3.15 -9.68 -8.92
CA MET A 42 -3.18 -9.03 -10.24
C MET A 42 -3.10 -7.50 -10.14
N MET A 43 -3.81 -6.89 -9.18
CA MET A 43 -3.73 -5.44 -8.94
C MET A 43 -2.33 -5.02 -8.50
N TRP A 44 -1.65 -5.84 -7.70
CA TRP A 44 -0.30 -5.57 -7.24
C TRP A 44 0.69 -5.52 -8.41
N GLU A 45 0.64 -6.49 -9.33
CA GLU A 45 1.48 -6.50 -10.54
C GLU A 45 1.27 -5.25 -11.41
N GLN A 46 0.02 -4.77 -11.51
CA GLN A 46 -0.28 -3.51 -12.20
C GLN A 46 0.32 -2.29 -11.50
N CYS A 47 0.34 -2.30 -10.15
CA CYS A 47 0.99 -1.25 -9.37
C CYS A 47 2.49 -1.24 -9.63
N GLU A 48 3.16 -2.40 -9.55
CA GLU A 48 4.59 -2.56 -9.84
C GLU A 48 4.97 -2.03 -11.23
N THR A 49 4.12 -2.28 -12.22
CA THR A 49 4.37 -1.87 -13.61
C THR A 49 4.19 -0.36 -13.83
N LEU A 50 3.36 0.32 -13.03
CA LEU A 50 2.88 1.67 -13.32
C LEU A 50 3.26 2.73 -12.26
N ILE A 51 3.95 2.36 -11.18
CA ILE A 51 4.19 3.23 -10.02
C ILE A 51 5.10 4.43 -10.32
N GLU A 52 6.07 4.28 -11.23
CA GLU A 52 7.14 5.28 -11.47
C GLU A 52 7.82 5.67 -10.13
N ASP A 53 7.97 6.97 -9.84
CA ASP A 53 8.61 7.47 -8.61
C ASP A 53 7.65 7.58 -7.41
N GLY A 54 6.42 7.09 -7.56
CA GLY A 54 5.42 7.11 -6.49
C GLY A 54 5.67 6.08 -5.40
N ASN A 55 4.82 6.10 -4.37
CA ASN A 55 4.78 5.05 -3.35
C ASN A 55 3.35 4.57 -3.11
N ILE A 56 3.22 3.31 -2.71
CA ILE A 56 1.95 2.61 -2.52
C ILE A 56 2.01 1.75 -1.28
N VAL A 57 0.93 1.76 -0.50
CA VAL A 57 0.65 0.79 0.55
C VAL A 57 -0.63 0.05 0.21
N MET A 58 -0.59 -1.28 0.23
CA MET A 58 -1.77 -2.12 0.07
C MET A 58 -1.96 -2.94 1.34
N ALA A 59 -3.09 -2.77 2.02
CA ALA A 59 -3.47 -3.49 3.22
C ALA A 59 -4.76 -4.29 2.99
N TRP A 60 -4.90 -5.47 3.57
CA TRP A 60 -6.09 -6.30 3.46
C TRP A 60 -6.39 -7.06 4.75
N ALA A 61 -7.67 -7.36 4.98
CA ALA A 61 -8.11 -8.21 6.07
C ALA A 61 -7.65 -9.67 5.85
N THR A 62 -7.13 -10.31 6.89
CA THR A 62 -6.71 -11.72 6.88
C THR A 62 -6.89 -12.33 8.27
N ASN A 63 -6.79 -13.66 8.37
CA ASN A 63 -6.99 -14.40 9.62
C ASN A 63 -5.68 -14.53 10.44
N THR A 64 -4.86 -13.49 10.47
CA THR A 64 -3.67 -13.38 11.32
C THR A 64 -4.03 -12.73 12.65
N GLU A 65 -3.11 -12.72 13.62
CA GLU A 65 -3.32 -12.12 14.93
C GLU A 65 -3.73 -10.64 14.87
N SER A 66 -3.11 -9.86 13.99
CA SER A 66 -3.45 -8.45 13.77
C SER A 66 -4.79 -8.24 13.04
N GLY A 67 -5.38 -9.29 12.45
CA GLY A 67 -6.59 -9.20 11.63
C GLY A 67 -6.39 -8.60 10.23
N PHE A 68 -5.17 -8.19 9.89
CA PHE A 68 -4.80 -7.66 8.59
C PHE A 68 -3.33 -7.94 8.27
N ASP A 69 -2.98 -7.77 7.01
CA ASP A 69 -1.61 -7.73 6.53
C ASP A 69 -1.48 -6.64 5.45
N PHE A 70 -0.26 -6.18 5.22
CA PHE A 70 0.02 -5.13 4.25
C PHE A 70 1.40 -5.28 3.61
N GLN A 71 1.55 -4.66 2.45
CA GLN A 71 2.81 -4.57 1.72
C GLN A 71 2.96 -3.18 1.10
N THR A 72 4.21 -2.80 0.83
CA THR A 72 4.57 -1.47 0.33
C THR A 72 5.36 -1.57 -0.97
N LEU A 73 5.24 -0.55 -1.81
CA LEU A 73 5.97 -0.42 -3.07
C LEU A 73 6.44 1.03 -3.22
N GLY A 74 7.66 1.20 -3.73
CA GLY A 74 8.32 2.51 -3.80
C GLY A 74 8.93 2.94 -2.47
N SER A 75 9.68 4.05 -2.51
CA SER A 75 10.39 4.57 -1.35
C SER A 75 9.47 5.42 -0.47
N ASN A 76 9.44 5.12 0.83
CA ASN A 76 8.76 5.93 1.84
C ASN A 76 9.54 5.87 3.16
N ARG A 77 9.47 6.92 3.97
CA ARG A 77 10.07 6.95 5.32
C ARG A 77 9.39 5.99 6.29
N ARG A 78 8.17 5.54 5.99
CA ARG A 78 7.44 4.52 6.73
C ARG A 78 7.69 3.17 6.09
N ILE A 79 8.62 2.41 6.65
CA ILE A 79 8.97 1.08 6.15
C ILE A 79 8.34 -0.03 7.00
N PRO A 80 7.84 -1.11 6.38
CA PRO A 80 7.37 -2.26 7.14
C PRO A 80 8.55 -2.94 7.85
N VAL A 81 8.36 -3.29 9.12
CA VAL A 81 9.33 -4.06 9.91
C VAL A 81 8.63 -5.26 10.54
N ASP A 82 9.34 -6.38 10.62
CA ASP A 82 8.88 -7.59 11.32
C ASP A 82 9.49 -7.62 12.73
N LEU A 83 8.64 -7.71 13.74
CA LEU A 83 9.01 -7.78 15.15
C LEU A 83 8.27 -8.96 15.77
N ASP A 84 8.98 -10.07 15.96
CA ASP A 84 8.45 -11.33 16.49
C ASP A 84 7.20 -11.84 15.74
N GLY A 85 7.20 -11.70 14.40
CA GLY A 85 6.07 -12.11 13.55
C GLY A 85 4.94 -11.09 13.45
N LEU A 86 5.04 -9.95 14.14
CA LEU A 86 4.13 -8.81 13.98
C LEU A 86 4.69 -7.84 12.94
N ARG A 87 3.88 -7.55 11.92
CA ARG A 87 4.22 -6.54 10.91
C ARG A 87 3.84 -5.15 11.40
N LEU A 88 4.85 -4.34 11.69
CA LEU A 88 4.74 -2.96 12.19
C LEU A 88 5.33 -1.98 11.17
N VAL A 89 5.32 -0.68 11.53
CA VAL A 89 5.87 0.39 10.68
C VAL A 89 6.95 1.12 11.46
N SER A 90 8.18 1.13 10.93
CA SER A 90 9.25 2.00 11.41
C SER A 90 9.23 3.32 10.65
N PHE A 91 9.41 4.43 11.38
CA PHE A 91 9.48 5.76 10.79
C PHE A 91 10.92 6.26 10.83
N ILE A 92 11.56 6.31 9.66
CA ILE A 92 12.95 6.71 9.52
C ILE A 92 13.05 8.23 9.68
N PRO A 93 14.03 8.74 10.45
CA PRO A 93 14.29 10.18 10.56
C PRO A 93 14.60 10.80 9.20
N SER A 94 14.37 12.11 9.09
CA SER A 94 14.77 12.86 7.90
C SER A 94 16.28 12.95 7.83
N GLU A 95 16.88 13.01 6.65
CA GLU A 95 18.33 13.27 6.52
C GLU A 95 18.73 14.57 7.27
N ASP A 96 17.84 15.55 7.33
CA ASP A 96 18.02 16.82 8.07
C ASP A 96 18.02 16.69 9.60
N GLU A 97 17.40 15.65 10.17
CA GLU A 97 17.32 15.45 11.64
C GLU A 97 18.48 14.62 12.18
N SER A 98 19.27 14.00 11.30
CA SER A 98 20.41 13.14 11.67
C SER A 98 21.69 13.95 11.97
N ALA A 99 21.63 15.27 11.82
CA ALA A 99 22.74 16.20 11.94
C ALA A 99 22.77 16.98 13.27
N PHE A 100 21.94 16.60 14.26
CA PHE A 100 21.89 17.19 15.59
C PHE A 100 22.23 16.20 16.69
#